data_AF-A0A1H1FYP2-F1
#
_entry.id   AF-A0A1H1FYP2-F1
#
_cell.length_a   1.000
_cell.length_b   1.000
_cell.length_c   1.000
_cell.angle_alpha   90.00
_cell.angle_beta   90.00
_cell.angle_gamma   90.00
#
_symmetry.space_group_name_H-M   'P 1'
#
loop_
_entity.id
_entity.type
_entity.pdbx_description
1 polymer ?
#
loop_
_entity_poly.entity_id
_entity_poly.type
_entity_poly.pdbx_seq_one_letter_code
_entity_poly.pdbx_strand_id
1 'polypeptide(L)'
;MVANDGLGVYEIIVAFAHIAFVAYLLGSAFANIFRFPWFPYAENPKPAVQRLAGIGELLIAGVVSLPYFWGEGWGFTIAAALAYGVVISLVGLWRWRRGHVFRPANLLIPALLALALGTLKAGELAVFVSDVQA
;
A
#
# COMPACT_ATOMS: atom_id res chain seq x y z
N MET A 1 27.15 14.41 -20.01
CA MET A 1 26.81 14.30 -18.58
C MET A 1 25.35 14.64 -18.46
N VAL A 2 24.48 13.67 -18.18
CA VAL A 2 23.07 13.95 -17.88
C VAL A 2 23.07 14.64 -16.52
N ALA A 3 22.60 15.88 -16.45
CA ALA A 3 22.39 16.57 -15.18
C ALA A 3 21.43 15.69 -14.36
N ASN A 4 21.91 15.25 -13.19
CA ASN A 4 21.08 14.56 -12.22
C ASN A 4 20.57 15.66 -11.29
N ASP A 5 19.38 16.15 -11.58
CA ASP A 5 18.73 17.28 -10.91
C ASP A 5 18.29 16.92 -9.47
N GLY A 6 18.72 15.78 -8.93
CA GLY A 6 18.22 15.17 -7.70
C GLY A 6 16.88 14.45 -7.88
N LEU A 7 16.15 14.75 -8.95
CA LEU A 7 14.83 14.18 -9.28
C LEU A 7 14.90 12.70 -9.68
N GLY A 8 15.98 12.26 -10.35
CA GLY A 8 16.10 10.87 -10.80
C GLY A 8 16.15 9.86 -9.65
N VAL A 9 16.77 10.21 -8.52
CA VAL A 9 16.80 9.33 -7.34
C VAL A 9 15.41 9.25 -6.68
N TYR A 10 14.70 10.37 -6.63
CA TYR A 10 13.35 10.42 -6.10
C TYR A 10 12.37 9.56 -6.92
N GLU A 11 12.37 9.69 -8.24
CA GLU A 11 11.54 8.88 -9.14
C GLU A 11 11.80 7.38 -8.97
N ILE A 12 13.07 6.99 -8.81
CA ILE A 12 13.45 5.61 -8.54
C ILE A 12 12.86 5.13 -7.20
N ILE A 13 13.01 5.90 -6.12
CA ILE A 13 12.48 5.54 -4.79
C ILE A 13 10.96 5.37 -4.84
N VAL A 14 10.25 6.27 -5.53
CA VAL A 14 8.79 6.18 -5.70
C VAL A 14 8.40 4.94 -6.47
N ALA A 15 9.09 4.63 -7.57
CA ALA A 15 8.84 3.42 -8.35
C ALA A 15 9.08 2.15 -7.50
N PHE A 16 10.16 2.09 -6.71
CA PHE A 16 10.42 0.99 -5.80
C PHE A 16 9.35 0.82 -4.73
N ALA A 17 8.93 1.92 -4.08
CA ALA A 17 7.87 1.90 -3.09
C ALA A 17 6.54 1.41 -3.68
N HIS A 18 6.21 1.85 -4.90
CA HIS A 18 5.04 1.41 -5.62
C HIS A 18 5.11 -0.10 -5.92
N ILE A 19 6.19 -0.57 -6.56
CA ILE A 19 6.37 -1.98 -6.93
C ILE A 19 6.29 -2.87 -5.69
N ALA A 20 6.98 -2.49 -4.61
CA ALA A 20 6.96 -3.24 -3.36
C ALA A 20 5.55 -3.32 -2.77
N PHE A 21 4.80 -2.21 -2.79
CA PHE A 21 3.44 -2.17 -2.27
C PHE A 21 2.46 -3.00 -3.11
N VAL A 22 2.49 -2.87 -4.44
CA VAL A 22 1.63 -3.65 -5.34
C VAL A 22 1.98 -5.13 -5.29
N ALA A 23 3.27 -5.49 -5.28
CA ALA A 23 3.70 -6.89 -5.16
C ALA A 23 3.23 -7.51 -3.83
N TYR A 24 3.30 -6.74 -2.73
CA TYR A 24 2.73 -7.16 -1.46
C TYR A 24 1.21 -7.40 -1.57
N LEU A 25 0.46 -6.43 -2.11
CA LEU A 25 -1.00 -6.52 -2.22
C LEU A 25 -1.43 -7.72 -3.07
N LEU A 26 -0.78 -7.96 -4.21
CA LEU A 26 -1.05 -9.10 -5.07
C LEU A 26 -0.70 -10.42 -4.38
N GLY A 27 0.48 -10.51 -3.76
CA GLY A 27 0.90 -11.70 -3.03
C GLY A 27 -0.05 -12.05 -1.89
N SER A 28 -0.46 -11.05 -1.10
CA SER A 28 -1.46 -11.19 -0.03
C SER A 28 -2.83 -11.57 -0.59
N ALA A 29 -3.29 -10.89 -1.64
CA ALA A 29 -4.57 -11.19 -2.27
C ALA A 29 -4.67 -12.64 -2.72
N PHE A 30 -3.66 -13.14 -3.44
CA PHE A 30 -3.62 -14.53 -3.90
C PHE A 30 -3.52 -15.51 -2.75
N ALA A 31 -2.68 -15.25 -1.75
CA ALA A 31 -2.58 -16.08 -0.55
C ALA A 31 -3.95 -16.22 0.14
N ASN A 32 -4.70 -15.12 0.20
CA ASN A 32 -5.98 -15.03 0.90
C ASN A 32 -7.15 -15.65 0.09
N ILE A 33 -7.20 -15.42 -1.22
CA ILE A 33 -8.23 -15.99 -2.11
C ILE A 33 -8.08 -17.52 -2.18
N PHE A 34 -6.85 -18.01 -2.34
CA PHE A 34 -6.56 -19.44 -2.48
C PHE A 34 -6.34 -20.16 -1.14
N ARG A 35 -6.48 -19.45 -0.01
CA ARG A 35 -6.40 -20.00 1.35
C ARG A 35 -5.06 -20.66 1.67
N PHE A 36 -3.97 -20.04 1.27
CA PHE A 36 -2.66 -20.39 1.79
C PHE A 36 -2.62 -20.15 3.32
N PRO A 37 -1.78 -20.87 4.07
CA PRO A 37 -1.71 -20.78 5.54
C PRO A 37 -1.20 -19.42 6.04
N TRP A 38 -0.86 -18.52 5.13
CA TRP A 38 -0.43 -17.17 5.43
C TRP A 38 -1.64 -16.23 5.40
N PHE A 39 -2.13 -15.87 6.59
CA PHE A 39 -3.09 -14.78 6.76
C PHE A 39 -2.50 -13.71 7.69
N PRO A 40 -2.16 -12.51 7.19
CA PRO A 40 -1.51 -11.49 8.00
C PRO A 40 -2.44 -10.93 9.09
N TYR A 41 -3.77 -11.03 8.92
CA TYR A 41 -4.75 -10.36 9.78
C TYR A 41 -5.25 -11.19 10.97
N ALA A 42 -5.13 -12.53 10.95
CA ALA A 42 -5.58 -13.41 12.03
C ALA A 42 -4.91 -14.80 11.97
N GLU A 43 -4.84 -15.50 13.10
CA GLU A 43 -4.27 -16.87 13.14
C GLU A 43 -5.22 -17.92 12.57
N ASN A 44 -6.52 -17.79 12.83
CA ASN A 44 -7.57 -18.72 12.36
C ASN A 44 -8.75 -17.95 11.76
N PRO A 45 -8.59 -17.32 10.58
CA PRO A 45 -9.69 -16.61 9.95
C PRO A 45 -10.80 -17.55 9.47
N LYS A 46 -12.06 -17.10 9.58
CA LYS A 46 -13.15 -17.75 8.85
C LYS A 46 -12.84 -17.69 7.34
N PRO A 47 -13.07 -18.78 6.57
CA PRO A 47 -12.71 -18.82 5.15
C PRO A 47 -13.30 -17.68 4.31
N ALA A 48 -14.53 -17.26 4.62
CA ALA A 48 -15.18 -16.14 3.95
C ALA A 48 -14.46 -14.80 4.19
N VAL A 49 -14.02 -14.55 5.43
CA VAL A 49 -13.30 -13.32 5.82
C VAL A 49 -11.94 -13.27 5.13
N GLN A 50 -11.23 -14.40 5.07
CA GLN A 50 -9.95 -14.49 4.38
C GLN A 50 -10.10 -14.16 2.89
N ARG A 51 -11.08 -14.76 2.20
CA ARG A 51 -11.34 -14.48 0.79
C ARG A 51 -11.74 -13.02 0.52
N LEU A 52 -12.60 -12.45 1.35
CA LEU A 52 -13.02 -11.05 1.21
C LEU A 52 -11.86 -10.08 1.40
N ALA A 53 -10.96 -10.35 2.36
CA ALA A 53 -9.74 -9.57 2.52
C ALA A 53 -8.87 -9.64 1.25
N GLY A 54 -8.70 -10.85 0.69
CA GLY A 54 -7.91 -11.02 -0.54
C GLY A 54 -8.53 -10.34 -1.76
N ILE A 55 -9.86 -10.40 -1.92
CA ILE A 55 -10.56 -9.65 -2.98
C ILE A 55 -10.39 -8.14 -2.79
N GLY A 56 -10.49 -7.65 -1.55
CA GLY A 56 -10.25 -6.24 -1.24
C GLY A 56 -8.83 -5.78 -1.59
N GLU A 57 -7.81 -6.56 -1.24
CA GLU A 57 -6.41 -6.28 -1.59
C GLU A 57 -6.19 -6.29 -3.11
N LEU A 58 -6.84 -7.19 -3.84
CA LEU A 58 -6.78 -7.24 -5.30
C LEU A 58 -7.39 -5.99 -5.94
N LEU A 59 -8.52 -5.51 -5.43
CA LEU A 59 -9.15 -4.28 -5.89
C LEU A 59 -8.26 -3.06 -5.61
N ILE A 60 -7.65 -2.99 -4.42
CA ILE A 60 -6.71 -1.92 -4.07
C ILE A 60 -5.48 -1.95 -4.99
N ALA A 61 -4.92 -3.12 -5.28
CA ALA A 61 -3.81 -3.26 -6.23
C ALA A 61 -4.19 -2.75 -7.62
N GLY A 62 -5.41 -3.04 -8.08
CA GLY A 62 -5.96 -2.50 -9.32
C GLY A 62 -6.03 -0.97 -9.29
N VAL A 63 -6.60 -0.37 -8.23
CA VAL A 63 -6.70 1.09 -8.06
C VAL A 63 -5.33 1.75 -8.04
N VAL A 64 -4.39 1.20 -7.27
CA VAL A 64 -3.03 1.73 -7.14
C VAL A 64 -2.29 1.68 -8.47
N SER A 65 -2.59 0.71 -9.34
CA SER A 65 -1.99 0.56 -10.67
C SER A 65 -2.62 1.44 -11.76
N LEU A 66 -3.79 2.04 -11.54
CA LEU A 66 -4.49 2.86 -12.55
C LEU A 66 -3.60 3.94 -13.21
N PRO A 67 -2.77 4.70 -12.46
CA PRO A 67 -1.98 5.79 -13.05
C PRO A 67 -0.96 5.30 -14.08
N TYR A 68 -0.50 4.06 -13.99
CA TYR A 68 0.45 3.49 -14.96
C TYR A 68 -0.20 3.15 -16.31
N PHE A 69 -1.51 2.92 -16.34
CA PHE A 69 -2.24 2.60 -17.57
C PHE A 69 -2.91 3.82 -18.20
N TRP A 70 -3.36 4.78 -17.38
CA TRP A 70 -4.17 5.91 -17.83
C TRP A 70 -3.51 7.29 -17.64
N GLY A 71 -2.34 7.38 -17.00
CA GLY A 71 -1.64 8.65 -16.72
C GLY A 71 -2.31 9.54 -15.66
N GLU A 72 -3.62 9.40 -15.49
CA GLU A 72 -4.44 10.04 -14.46
C GLU A 72 -4.74 9.08 -13.29
N GLY A 73 -5.06 9.64 -12.12
CA GLY A 73 -5.53 8.85 -10.98
C GLY A 73 -4.57 8.74 -9.80
N TRP A 74 -3.45 9.47 -9.79
CA TRP A 74 -2.54 9.52 -8.65
C TRP A 74 -3.22 9.93 -7.34
N GLY A 75 -4.25 10.80 -7.40
CA GLY A 75 -5.07 11.14 -6.24
C GLY A 75 -5.82 9.93 -5.64
N PHE A 76 -6.38 9.06 -6.50
CA PHE A 76 -7.01 7.82 -6.05
C PHE A 76 -6.00 6.83 -5.49
N THR A 77 -4.82 6.72 -6.10
CA THR A 77 -3.72 5.89 -5.60
C THR A 77 -3.24 6.32 -4.22
N ILE A 78 -3.04 7.63 -4.01
CA ILE A 78 -2.65 8.19 -2.71
C ILE A 78 -3.74 7.90 -1.67
N ALA A 79 -5.00 8.20 -2.00
CA ALA A 79 -6.12 7.97 -1.09
C ALA A 79 -6.25 6.49 -0.72
N ALA A 80 -6.12 5.58 -1.68
CA ALA A 80 -6.18 4.14 -1.46
C ALA A 80 -5.00 3.64 -0.60
N ALA A 81 -3.78 4.09 -0.88
CA ALA A 81 -2.59 3.71 -0.12
C ALA A 81 -2.68 4.21 1.33
N LEU A 82 -3.03 5.46 1.55
CA LEU A 82 -3.18 6.02 2.90
C LEU A 82 -4.32 5.34 3.67
N ALA A 83 -5.48 5.15 3.04
CA ALA A 83 -6.61 4.47 3.66
C ALA A 83 -6.23 3.03 4.07
N TYR A 84 -5.54 2.30 3.19
CA TYR A 84 -5.04 0.96 3.50
C TYR A 84 -4.06 0.98 4.68
N GLY A 85 -3.06 1.88 4.67
CA GLY A 85 -2.11 2.02 5.77
C GLY A 85 -2.79 2.28 7.11
N VAL A 86 -3.74 3.22 7.15
CA VAL A 86 -4.52 3.55 8.36
C VAL A 86 -5.32 2.34 8.86
N VAL A 87 -6.06 1.66 7.98
CA VAL A 87 -6.87 0.49 8.36
C VAL A 87 -5.98 -0.61 8.94
N ILE A 88 -4.86 -0.91 8.30
CA ILE A 88 -3.93 -1.95 8.77
C ILE A 88 -3.29 -1.58 10.12
N SER A 89 -2.88 -0.33 10.31
CA SER A 89 -2.35 0.14 11.59
C SER A 89 -3.40 0.07 12.70
N LEU A 90 -4.64 0.45 12.43
CA LEU A 90 -5.74 0.35 13.41
C LEU A 90 -6.05 -1.10 13.79
N VAL A 91 -6.07 -2.01 12.81
CA VAL A 91 -6.21 -3.45 13.06
C VAL A 91 -5.07 -3.97 13.93
N GLY A 92 -3.82 -3.56 13.63
CA GLY A 92 -2.66 -3.91 14.44
C GLY A 92 -2.76 -3.41 15.89
N LEU A 93 -3.12 -2.14 16.08
CA LEU A 93 -3.30 -1.55 17.40
C LEU A 93 -4.44 -2.23 18.19
N TRP A 94 -5.55 -2.53 17.52
CA TRP A 94 -6.67 -3.23 18.13
C TRP A 94 -6.28 -4.64 18.60
N ARG A 95 -5.52 -5.38 17.79
CA ARG A 95 -5.04 -6.72 18.15
C ARG A 95 -4.02 -6.69 19.29
N TRP A 96 -3.12 -5.70 19.29
CA TRP A 96 -2.18 -5.49 20.39
C TRP A 96 -2.94 -5.26 21.71
N ARG A 97 -3.93 -4.36 21.72
CA ARG A 97 -4.76 -4.11 22.91
C ARG A 97 -5.52 -5.34 23.42
N ARG A 98 -5.83 -6.30 22.54
CA ARG A 98 -6.54 -7.54 22.87
C ARG A 98 -5.61 -8.67 23.35
N GLY A 99 -4.29 -8.45 23.40
CA GLY A 99 -3.33 -9.45 23.86
C GLY A 99 -3.14 -10.63 22.91
N HIS A 100 -3.53 -10.50 21.63
CA HIS A 100 -3.28 -11.54 20.64
C HIS A 100 -1.79 -11.63 20.33
N VAL A 101 -1.27 -12.86 20.22
CA VAL A 101 0.07 -13.11 19.66
C VAL A 101 0.04 -12.60 18.23
N PHE A 102 0.74 -11.50 17.99
CA PHE A 102 0.80 -10.86 16.70
C PHE A 102 2.27 -10.66 16.35
N ARG A 103 2.68 -11.08 15.14
CA ARG A 103 4.02 -10.81 14.61
C ARG A 103 4.04 -9.38 14.10
N PRO A 104 4.65 -8.40 14.80
CA PRO A 104 4.55 -6.98 14.48
C PRO A 104 4.85 -6.68 13.01
N ALA A 105 5.85 -7.38 12.47
CA ALA A 105 6.29 -7.29 11.09
C ALA A 105 5.17 -7.53 10.05
N ASN A 106 4.21 -8.41 10.32
CA ASN A 106 3.19 -8.81 9.35
C ASN A 106 2.14 -7.71 9.05
N LEU A 107 2.02 -6.69 9.90
CA LEU A 107 1.12 -5.53 9.70
C LEU A 107 1.93 -4.23 9.60
N LEU A 108 3.12 -4.17 10.20
CA LEU A 108 3.99 -2.99 10.07
C LEU A 108 4.55 -2.85 8.65
N ILE A 109 5.02 -3.93 8.03
CA ILE A 109 5.57 -3.89 6.67
C ILE A 109 4.53 -3.33 5.66
N PRO A 110 3.30 -3.87 5.57
CA PRO A 110 2.31 -3.30 4.66
C PRO A 110 1.91 -1.87 4.99
N ALA A 111 1.79 -1.52 6.28
CA ALA A 111 1.48 -0.16 6.68
C ALA A 111 2.58 0.83 6.26
N LEU A 112 3.85 0.46 6.48
CA LEU A 112 4.99 1.30 6.10
C LEU A 112 5.11 1.47 4.59
N LEU A 113 4.89 0.42 3.81
CA LEU A 113 4.89 0.50 2.34
C LEU A 113 3.78 1.43 1.83
N ALA A 114 2.59 1.31 2.39
CA ALA A 114 1.44 2.13 2.01
C ALA A 114 1.64 3.61 2.37
N LEU A 115 2.17 3.87 3.58
CA LEU A 115 2.50 5.22 4.03
C LEU A 115 3.64 5.84 3.23
N ALA A 116 4.70 5.07 2.93
CA ALA A 116 5.81 5.54 2.13
C ALA A 116 5.33 5.95 0.72
N LEU A 117 4.56 5.09 0.04
CA LEU A 117 4.01 5.41 -1.27
C LEU A 117 3.08 6.64 -1.22
N GLY A 118 2.15 6.67 -0.26
CA GLY A 118 1.18 7.75 -0.12
C GLY A 118 1.82 9.10 0.18
N THR A 119 2.80 9.13 1.09
CA THR A 119 3.50 10.37 1.47
C THR A 119 4.41 10.88 0.36
N LEU A 120 5.17 10.01 -0.30
CA LEU A 120 6.01 10.40 -1.43
C LEU A 120 5.16 11.01 -2.54
N LYS A 121 4.12 10.31 -3.01
CA LYS A 121 3.26 10.82 -4.08
C LYS A 121 2.45 12.06 -3.70
N ALA A 122 2.04 12.21 -2.43
CA ALA A 122 1.42 13.44 -1.96
C ALA A 122 2.39 14.64 -2.00
N GLY A 123 3.67 14.42 -1.67
CA GLY A 123 4.71 15.43 -1.78
C GLY A 123 4.93 15.91 -3.22
N GLU A 124 4.97 14.98 -4.18
CA GLU A 124 5.09 15.29 -5.62
C GLU A 124 3.92 16.16 -6.11
N LEU A 125 2.70 15.80 -5.73
CA LEU A 125 1.50 16.56 -6.09
C LEU A 125 1.50 17.95 -5.46
N ALA A 126 1.96 18.09 -4.23
CA ALA A 126 2.05 19.40 -3.57
C ALA A 126 3.05 20.33 -4.27
N VAL A 127 4.23 19.82 -4.67
CA VAL A 127 5.25 20.57 -5.42
C VAL A 127 4.73 20.98 -6.80
N PHE A 128 4.09 20.05 -7.51
CA PHE A 128 3.51 20.34 -8.82
C PHE A 128 2.43 21.44 -8.75
N VAL A 129 1.57 21.40 -7.73
CA VAL A 129 0.54 22.44 -7.53
C VAL A 129 1.16 23.80 -7.21
N SER A 130 2.24 23.85 -6.42
CA SER A 130 2.93 25.11 -6.13
C SER A 130 3.63 25.71 -7.34
N ASP A 131 4.21 24.89 -8.22
CA ASP A 131 4.87 25.36 -9.44
C ASP A 131 3.88 25.88 -10.50
N VAL A 132 2.67 25.33 -10.57
CA VAL A 132 1.61 25.81 -11.48
C VAL A 132 1.01 27.15 -11.02
N GLN A 133 1.16 27.51 -9.74
CA GLN A 133 0.62 28.74 -9.16
C GLN A 133 1.62 29.92 -9.14
N ALA A 134 2.90 29.67 -9.41
CA ALA A 134 3.98 30.67 -9.44
C ALA A 134 4.14 31.32 -10.83
#